data_AF-A0AB39VMK6-F1
#
_entry.id   AF-A0AB39VMK6-F1
#
_cell.length_a   1.000
_cell.length_b   1.000
_cell.length_c   1.000
_cell.angle_alpha   90.00
_cell.angle_beta   90.00
_cell.angle_gamma   90.00
#
_symmetry.space_group_name_H-M   'P 1'
#
loop_
_entity.id
_entity.type
_entity.pdbx_description
1 polymer ?
#
loop_
_entity_poly.entity_id
_entity_poly.type
_entity_poly.pdbx_seq_one_letter_code
_entity_poly.pdbx_strand_id
1 'polypeptide(L)'
;MNNKNFTEVNCCPFCENELEQDITRCKKCGSERIEGHISRNERRIILWSRVTLTVLSIVYYANYSPTSQNNLLSFLLFIVSIILSLTIPKLIFKFKNRGNVIWKKKTFPV
;
A
#
# COMPACT_ATOMS: atom_id res chain seq x y z
N MET A 1 12.86 -36.21 10.04
CA MET A 1 12.55 -36.12 8.61
C MET A 1 12.70 -34.66 8.19
N ASN A 2 13.66 -34.39 7.31
CA ASN A 2 13.98 -33.06 6.78
C ASN A 2 12.88 -32.59 5.83
N ASN A 3 12.02 -31.68 6.29
CA ASN A 3 11.17 -30.91 5.38
C ASN A 3 12.01 -29.81 4.74
N LYS A 4 12.73 -30.17 3.68
CA LYS A 4 13.26 -29.23 2.70
C LYS A 4 12.07 -28.62 1.95
N ASN A 5 11.45 -27.62 2.55
CA ASN A 5 10.74 -26.60 1.78
C ASN A 5 11.83 -25.87 0.99
N PHE A 6 12.12 -26.34 -0.22
CA PHE A 6 12.92 -25.63 -1.19
C PHE A 6 12.22 -24.30 -1.48
N THR A 7 12.58 -23.29 -0.70
CA THR A 7 12.21 -21.91 -0.95
C THR A 7 13.01 -21.46 -2.16
N GLU A 8 12.36 -21.33 -3.31
CA GLU A 8 12.82 -20.57 -4.49
C GLU A 8 13.12 -19.08 -4.17
N VAL A 9 13.16 -18.69 -2.89
CA VAL A 9 13.14 -17.32 -2.38
C VAL A 9 14.54 -16.81 -1.98
N ASN A 10 15.54 -17.69 -1.92
CA ASN A 10 16.88 -17.32 -1.44
C ASN A 10 17.88 -17.05 -2.56
N CYS A 11 17.47 -17.00 -3.82
CA CYS A 11 18.37 -16.66 -4.93
C CYS A 11 18.00 -15.31 -5.54
N CYS A 12 19.00 -14.51 -5.88
CA CYS A 12 18.77 -13.28 -6.62
C CYS A 12 18.31 -13.62 -8.06
N PRO A 13 17.18 -13.10 -8.56
CA PRO A 13 16.67 -13.44 -9.89
C PRO A 13 17.51 -12.87 -11.05
N PHE A 14 18.53 -12.05 -10.77
CA PHE A 14 19.37 -11.43 -11.81
C PHE A 14 20.76 -12.03 -11.93
N CYS A 15 21.33 -12.52 -10.82
CA CYS A 15 22.70 -13.04 -10.79
C CYS A 15 22.80 -14.42 -10.12
N GLU A 16 21.65 -15.01 -9.78
CA GLU A 16 21.49 -16.34 -9.17
C GLU A 16 22.30 -16.55 -7.90
N ASN A 17 22.79 -15.46 -7.29
CA ASN A 17 23.57 -15.53 -6.07
C ASN A 17 22.65 -15.91 -4.91
N GLU A 18 23.10 -16.86 -4.09
CA GLU A 18 22.42 -17.21 -2.86
C GLU A 18 22.44 -16.00 -1.90
N LEU A 19 21.28 -15.71 -1.33
CA LEU A 19 21.01 -14.61 -0.42
C LEU A 19 20.87 -15.23 0.96
N GLU A 20 21.59 -14.69 1.94
CA GLU A 20 21.30 -14.97 3.34
C GLU A 20 19.87 -14.48 3.64
N GLN A 21 19.17 -15.17 4.53
CA GLN A 21 17.80 -14.81 4.91
C GLN A 21 17.71 -13.33 5.32
N ASP A 22 16.63 -12.67 4.91
CA ASP A 22 16.31 -11.28 5.27
C ASP A 22 17.15 -10.16 4.63
N ILE A 23 17.92 -10.46 3.57
CA ILE A 23 18.67 -9.43 2.83
C ILE A 23 17.75 -8.66 1.85
N THR A 24 17.68 -7.33 2.04
CA THR A 24 16.94 -6.39 1.16
C THR A 24 17.68 -6.01 -0.12
N ARG A 25 19.00 -6.28 -0.21
CA ARG A 25 19.83 -5.91 -1.37
C ARG A 25 20.88 -6.97 -1.70
N CYS A 26 20.96 -7.40 -2.96
CA CYS A 26 21.98 -8.34 -3.39
C CYS A 26 23.37 -7.69 -3.35
N LYS A 27 24.33 -8.32 -2.66
CA LYS A 27 25.73 -7.85 -2.55
C LYS A 27 26.48 -7.89 -3.88
N LYS A 28 26.13 -8.81 -4.79
CA LYS A 28 26.85 -9.04 -6.06
C LYS A 28 26.38 -8.14 -7.20
N CYS A 29 25.07 -8.08 -7.47
CA CYS A 29 24.52 -7.29 -8.58
C CYS A 29 23.87 -5.97 -8.14
N GLY A 30 23.76 -5.73 -6.83
CA GLY A 30 23.18 -4.51 -6.28
C GLY A 30 21.65 -4.40 -6.43
N SER A 31 20.95 -5.44 -6.90
CA SER A 31 19.48 -5.43 -7.03
C SER A 31 18.81 -5.33 -5.67
N GLU A 32 17.74 -4.56 -5.58
CA GLU A 32 17.00 -4.31 -4.35
C GLU A 32 15.67 -5.11 -4.36
N ARG A 33 15.40 -5.78 -3.24
CA ARG A 33 14.13 -6.47 -2.95
C ARG A 33 13.20 -5.46 -2.28
N ILE A 34 12.10 -5.14 -2.96
CA ILE A 34 11.09 -4.19 -2.48
C ILE A 34 9.88 -5.00 -2.03
N GLU A 35 9.67 -5.05 -0.72
CA GLU A 35 8.46 -5.63 -0.12
C GLU A 35 7.34 -4.58 -0.06
N GLY A 36 6.10 -5.01 -0.18
CA GLY A 36 4.98 -4.08 -0.16
C GLY A 36 4.88 -3.24 -1.42
N HIS A 37 5.38 -3.71 -2.56
CA HIS A 37 5.34 -2.93 -3.78
C HIS A 37 3.89 -2.62 -4.18
N ILE A 38 3.58 -1.33 -4.34
CA ILE A 38 2.29 -0.85 -4.82
C ILE A 38 2.45 -0.47 -6.29
N SER A 39 1.78 -1.23 -7.16
CA SER A 39 1.81 -1.01 -8.60
C SER A 39 1.20 0.34 -8.99
N ARG A 40 1.52 0.85 -10.19
CA ARG A 40 0.96 2.12 -10.69
C ARG A 40 -0.57 2.09 -10.78
N ASN A 41 -1.13 0.94 -11.15
CA ASN A 41 -2.59 0.76 -11.24
C ASN A 41 -3.24 0.78 -9.85
N GLU A 42 -2.64 0.12 -8.86
CA GLU A 42 -3.13 0.15 -7.48
C GLU A 42 -3.07 1.55 -6.88
N ARG A 43 -2.02 2.33 -7.16
CA ARG A 43 -1.96 3.74 -6.76
C ARG A 43 -3.12 4.56 -7.32
N ARG A 44 -3.50 4.31 -8.58
CA ARG A 44 -4.69 4.95 -9.18
C ARG A 44 -5.95 4.51 -8.44
N ILE A 45 -6.11 3.23 -8.14
CA ILE A 45 -7.29 2.74 -7.41
C ILE A 45 -7.37 3.38 -6.01
N ILE A 46 -6.24 3.50 -5.29
CA ILE A 46 -6.18 4.21 -4.00
C ILE A 46 -6.64 5.67 -4.17
N LEU A 47 -6.12 6.38 -5.16
CA LEU A 47 -6.52 7.76 -5.44
C LEU A 47 -8.01 7.86 -5.75
N TRP A 48 -8.53 7.03 -6.65
CA TRP A 48 -9.96 7.01 -7.00
C TRP A 48 -10.83 6.68 -5.79
N SER A 49 -10.47 5.68 -4.98
CA SER A 49 -11.22 5.34 -3.77
C SER A 49 -11.28 6.50 -2.77
N ARG A 50 -10.19 7.26 -2.62
CA ARG A 50 -10.16 8.46 -1.76
C ARG A 50 -11.07 9.55 -2.30
N VAL A 51 -11.02 9.80 -3.60
CA VAL A 51 -11.89 10.79 -4.26
C VAL A 51 -13.35 10.40 -4.09
N THR A 52 -13.71 9.15 -4.40
CA THR A 52 -15.09 8.65 -4.27
C THR A 52 -15.59 8.76 -2.82
N LEU A 53 -14.80 8.32 -1.83
CA LEU A 53 -15.19 8.42 -0.42
C LEU A 53 -15.36 9.88 0.02
N THR A 54 -14.45 10.78 -0.37
CA THR A 54 -14.55 12.20 -0.03
C THR A 54 -15.77 12.86 -0.68
N VAL A 55 -16.05 12.57 -1.95
CA VAL A 55 -17.25 13.06 -2.63
C VAL A 55 -18.51 12.57 -1.94
N LEU A 56 -18.57 11.28 -1.57
CA LEU A 56 -19.69 10.72 -0.82
C LEU A 56 -19.86 11.41 0.54
N SER A 57 -18.78 11.65 1.29
CA SER A 57 -18.83 12.38 2.56
C SER A 57 -19.36 13.81 2.39
N ILE A 58 -18.95 14.52 1.34
CA ILE A 58 -19.43 15.88 1.05
C ILE A 58 -20.90 15.87 0.67
N VAL A 59 -21.32 14.97 -0.22
CA VAL A 59 -22.73 14.84 -0.63
C VAL A 59 -23.60 14.47 0.57
N TYR A 60 -23.16 13.54 1.40
CA TYR A 60 -23.86 13.17 2.63
C TYR A 60 -24.00 14.38 3.56
N TYR A 61 -22.91 15.11 3.82
CA TYR A 61 -22.95 16.29 4.68
C TYR A 61 -23.87 17.37 4.11
N ALA A 62 -23.80 17.67 2.81
CA ALA A 62 -24.63 18.69 2.18
C ALA A 62 -26.14 18.38 2.24
N ASN A 63 -26.52 17.11 2.12
CA ASN A 63 -27.94 16.70 2.16
C ASN A 63 -28.49 16.55 3.59
N TYR A 64 -27.67 16.12 4.55
CA TYR A 64 -28.11 15.85 5.93
C TYR A 64 -27.82 16.99 6.92
N SER A 65 -26.92 17.91 6.59
CA SER A 65 -26.64 19.14 7.36
C SER A 65 -27.90 19.96 7.72
N PRO A 66 -28.86 20.22 6.82
CA PRO A 66 -30.01 21.06 7.15
C PRO A 66 -31.00 20.40 8.12
N THR A 67 -30.90 19.08 8.34
CA THR A 67 -31.84 18.30 9.16
C THR A 67 -31.31 18.06 10.59
N SER A 68 -30.01 18.27 10.83
CA SER A 68 -29.41 17.96 12.14
C SER A 68 -29.58 19.10 13.13
N GLN A 69 -30.21 18.84 14.29
CA GLN A 69 -30.32 19.81 15.38
C GLN A 69 -28.97 20.14 16.04
N ASN A 70 -27.98 19.24 15.92
CA ASN A 70 -26.66 19.35 16.52
C ASN A 70 -25.56 19.56 15.47
N ASN A 71 -25.46 20.79 14.95
CA ASN A 71 -24.49 21.15 13.91
C ASN A 71 -23.03 20.83 14.27
N LEU A 72 -22.67 20.96 15.55
CA LEU A 72 -21.30 20.72 16.03
C LEU A 72 -20.90 19.24 15.95
N LEU A 73 -21.82 18.33 16.30
CA LEU A 73 -21.59 16.88 16.20
C LEU A 73 -21.50 16.46 14.73
N SER A 74 -22.38 16.97 13.87
CA SER A 74 -22.36 16.69 12.42
C SER A 74 -21.04 17.13 11.78
N PHE A 75 -20.52 18.29 12.18
CA PHE A 75 -19.24 18.80 11.70
C PHE A 75 -18.05 17.93 12.16
N LEU A 76 -18.03 17.51 13.43
CA LEU A 76 -16.99 16.60 13.94
C LEU A 76 -17.01 15.25 13.21
N LEU A 77 -18.20 14.68 12.99
CA LEU A 77 -18.35 13.43 12.24
C LEU A 77 -17.88 13.58 10.78
N PHE A 78 -18.13 14.73 10.16
CA PHE A 78 -17.63 15.04 8.83
C PHE A 78 -16.09 15.04 8.79
N ILE A 79 -15.43 15.71 9.74
CA ILE A 79 -13.97 15.72 9.85
C ILE A 79 -13.43 14.30 10.01
N VAL A 80 -14.01 13.51 10.92
CA VAL A 80 -13.60 12.11 11.15
C VAL A 80 -13.78 11.28 9.88
N SER A 81 -14.88 11.46 9.15
CA SER A 81 -15.13 10.79 7.88
C SER A 81 -14.05 11.09 6.83
N ILE A 82 -13.61 12.35 6.71
CA ILE A 82 -12.52 12.74 5.80
C ILE A 82 -11.18 12.12 6.23
N ILE A 83 -10.87 12.08 7.52
CA ILE A 83 -9.65 11.44 8.01
C ILE A 83 -9.67 9.94 7.68
N LEU A 84 -10.82 9.28 7.88
CA LEU A 84 -11.00 7.87 7.55
C LEU A 84 -10.90 7.62 6.04
N SER A 85 -11.46 8.49 5.19
CA SER A 85 -11.39 8.34 3.74
C SER A 85 -9.96 8.39 3.21
N LEU A 86 -9.07 9.14 3.85
CA LEU A 86 -7.67 9.24 3.47
C LEU A 86 -6.83 8.05 3.98
N THR A 87 -7.14 7.56 5.18
CA THR A 87 -6.35 6.55 5.90
C THR A 87 -6.72 5.12 5.53
N ILE A 88 -8.01 4.80 5.46
CA ILE A 88 -8.51 3.43 5.20
C ILE A 88 -7.96 2.84 3.90
N PRO A 89 -8.01 3.53 2.73
CA PRO A 89 -7.51 2.96 1.49
C PRO A 89 -6.01 2.63 1.57
N LYS A 90 -5.21 3.49 2.23
CA LYS A 90 -3.78 3.24 2.37
C LYS A 90 -3.50 2.00 3.22
N LEU A 91 -4.25 1.81 4.31
CA LEU A 91 -4.09 0.67 5.20
C LEU A 91 -4.50 -0.63 4.49
N ILE A 92 -5.65 -0.66 3.82
CA ILE A 92 -6.12 -1.84 3.08
C ILE A 92 -5.08 -2.30 2.07
N PHE A 93 -4.55 -1.38 1.25
CA PHE A 93 -3.53 -1.74 0.26
C PHE A 93 -2.18 -2.12 0.88
N LYS A 94 -1.82 -1.54 2.03
CA LYS A 94 -0.62 -1.96 2.78
C LYS A 94 -0.75 -3.39 3.28
N PHE A 95 -1.91 -3.78 3.80
CA PHE A 95 -2.16 -5.15 4.24
C PHE A 95 -2.23 -6.12 3.05
N LYS A 96 -2.93 -5.74 1.98
CA LYS A 96 -3.04 -6.54 0.76
C LYS A 96 -1.67 -6.81 0.13
N ASN A 97 -0.81 -5.81 0.07
CA ASN A 97 0.48 -5.92 -0.62
C ASN A 97 1.62 -6.40 0.30
N ARG A 98 1.35 -6.75 1.55
CA ARG A 98 2.39 -7.20 2.50
C ARG A 98 3.17 -8.42 2.00
N GLY A 99 2.55 -9.28 1.19
CA GLY A 99 3.21 -10.43 0.56
C GLY A 99 3.78 -10.17 -0.83
N ASN A 100 3.60 -8.97 -1.40
CA ASN A 100 4.08 -8.66 -2.75
C ASN A 100 5.54 -8.19 -2.70
N VAL A 101 6.42 -9.01 -3.26
CA VAL A 101 7.87 -8.76 -3.31
C VAL A 101 8.28 -8.59 -4.76
N ILE A 102 8.91 -7.46 -5.07
CA ILE A 102 9.44 -7.18 -6.41
C ILE A 102 10.93 -6.93 -6.33
N TRP A 103 11.68 -7.51 -7.26
CA TRP A 103 13.09 -7.27 -7.45
C TRP A 103 13.32 -6.15 -8.46
N LYS A 104 14.02 -5.09 -8.04
CA LYS A 104 14.39 -3.98 -8.92
C LYS A 104 15.90 -4.00 -9.17
N LYS A 105 16.28 -4.17 -10.45
CA LYS A 105 17.69 -3.99 -10.86
C LYS A 105 18.02 -2.50 -10.80
N LYS A 106 19.10 -2.15 -10.11
CA LYS A 106 19.64 -0.80 -10.15
C LYS A 106 20.31 -0.63 -11.52
N THR A 107 19.76 0.24 -12.36
CA THR A 107 20.51 0.78 -13.49
C THR A 107 21.57 1.69 -12.89
N PHE A 108 22.76 1.16 -12.62
CA PHE A 108 23.89 2.02 -12.35
C PHE A 108 24.21 2.79 -13.64
N PRO A 109 24.19 4.13 -13.66
CA PRO A 109 25.13 4.83 -14.53
C PRO A 109 26.52 4.51 -13.97
N VAL A 110 27.37 3.96 -14.83
CA VAL A 110 28.80 3.81 -14.57
C VAL A 110 29.39 5.20 -14.37
#